data_AF-A0A379F877-F1
#
_entry.id   AF-A0A379F877-F1
#
_cell.length_a   1.000
_cell.length_b   1.000
_cell.length_c   1.000
_cell.angle_alpha   90.00
_cell.angle_beta   90.00
_cell.angle_gamma   90.00
#
_symmetry.space_group_name_H-M   'P 1'
#
loop_
_entity.id
_entity.type
_entity.pdbx_description
1 polymer ?
#
loop_
_entity_poly.entity_id
_entity_poly.type
_entity_poly.pdbx_seq_one_letter_code
_entity_poly.pdbx_strand_id
1 'polypeptide(L)'
;MALTDNGIFTLPDDEGVYFDHNNGGVNESTGWIDGNSAFLVFDKNENGVIDNGNELFGNNTFNILGDYAKHGFDALSQYDNNQDNRIDNNDVIWSSLNLWIDKNINGKTDIDELFNIECLGIESIDLNYKKKWCYR
;
A
#
# COMPACT_ATOMS: atom_id res chain seq x y z
N MET A 1 -1.81 3.03 -5.61
CA MET A 1 -2.19 2.62 -6.97
C MET A 1 -3.25 3.60 -7.47
N ALA A 2 -3.18 4.05 -8.72
CA ALA A 2 -4.22 4.90 -9.30
C ALA A 2 -5.38 4.00 -9.75
N LEU A 3 -6.61 4.29 -9.35
CA LEU A 3 -7.79 3.51 -9.79
C LEU A 3 -8.35 4.02 -11.13
N THR A 4 -7.81 5.13 -11.62
CA THR A 4 -8.19 5.75 -12.89
C THR A 4 -6.93 6.07 -13.70
N ASP A 5 -7.08 6.21 -15.02
CA ASP A 5 -5.99 6.61 -15.93
C ASP A 5 -5.43 8.02 -15.66
N ASN A 6 -5.95 8.73 -14.65
CA ASN A 6 -5.54 10.08 -14.30
C ASN A 6 -4.33 10.13 -13.33
N GLY A 7 -3.85 8.98 -12.82
CA GLY A 7 -2.71 8.91 -11.91
C GLY A 7 -3.07 8.99 -10.41
N ILE A 8 -2.06 9.08 -9.54
CA ILE A 8 -2.23 9.16 -8.08
C ILE A 8 -2.32 10.64 -7.69
N PHE A 9 -3.37 11.02 -6.97
CA PHE A 9 -3.54 12.36 -6.41
C PHE A 9 -3.44 12.30 -4.89
N THR A 10 -2.75 13.28 -4.31
CA THR A 10 -2.64 13.47 -2.87
C THR A 10 -3.42 14.69 -2.44
N LEU A 11 -4.04 14.62 -1.26
CA LEU A 11 -4.71 15.75 -0.64
C LEU A 11 -3.70 16.72 -0.01
N PRO A 12 -4.05 18.01 0.14
CA PRO A 12 -3.25 18.96 0.92
C PRO A 12 -3.13 18.50 2.39
N ASP A 13 -2.03 18.87 3.06
CA ASP A 13 -1.75 18.51 4.48
C ASP A 13 -2.85 18.94 5.48
N ASP A 14 -3.78 19.81 5.10
CA ASP A 14 -4.82 20.41 5.97
C ASP A 14 -6.14 19.61 6.04
N GLU A 15 -6.27 18.46 5.37
CA GLU A 15 -7.47 17.60 5.52
C GLU A 15 -7.51 16.84 6.87
N GLY A 16 -6.45 16.93 7.69
CA GLY A 16 -6.47 16.47 9.08
C GLY A 16 -6.57 14.96 9.24
N VAL A 17 -5.98 14.20 8.31
CA VAL A 17 -5.90 12.74 8.40
C VAL A 17 -4.74 12.34 9.30
N TYR A 18 -4.99 11.42 10.24
CA TYR A 18 -4.01 10.95 11.20
C TYR A 18 -3.83 9.44 11.09
N PHE A 19 -2.61 8.99 10.78
CA PHE A 19 -2.28 7.57 10.64
C PHE A 19 -0.94 7.23 11.32
N ASP A 20 -0.81 6.03 11.88
CA ASP A 20 0.42 5.56 12.50
C ASP A 20 1.35 4.97 11.44
N HIS A 21 2.14 5.83 10.78
CA HIS A 21 3.05 5.40 9.72
C HIS A 21 4.26 4.61 10.20
N ASN A 22 4.67 4.77 11.45
CA ASN A 22 5.91 4.20 11.99
C ASN A 22 5.68 3.04 12.97
N ASN A 23 4.41 2.65 13.18
CA ASN A 23 4.00 1.63 14.13
C ASN A 23 4.47 1.96 15.56
N GLY A 24 4.43 3.24 15.92
CA GLY A 24 4.80 3.77 17.22
C GLY A 24 3.62 3.84 18.20
N GLY A 25 2.40 3.52 17.74
CA GLY A 25 1.15 3.63 18.49
C GLY A 25 0.58 5.05 18.55
N VAL A 26 1.10 5.98 17.73
CA VAL A 26 0.67 7.38 17.69
C VAL A 26 0.32 7.74 16.26
N ASN A 27 -0.92 8.21 16.05
CA ASN A 27 -1.33 8.68 14.74
C ASN A 27 -0.79 10.09 14.50
N GLU A 28 -0.07 10.28 13.40
CA GLU A 28 0.53 11.55 13.01
C GLU A 28 -0.21 12.16 11.81
N SER A 29 -0.24 13.49 11.73
CA SER A 29 -0.80 14.19 10.57
C SER A 29 -0.01 13.83 9.32
N THR A 30 -0.70 13.48 8.24
CA THR A 30 -0.04 12.95 7.05
C THR A 30 -0.72 13.42 5.77
N GLY A 31 0.07 13.53 4.70
CA GLY A 31 -0.44 13.71 3.36
C GLY A 31 -1.13 12.43 2.89
N TRP A 32 -2.41 12.53 2.56
CA TRP A 32 -3.25 11.36 2.27
C TRP A 32 -3.52 11.20 0.77
N ILE A 33 -3.89 9.97 0.37
CA ILE A 33 -4.37 9.72 -0.99
C ILE A 33 -5.82 10.19 -1.15
N ASP A 34 -6.22 10.56 -2.35
CA ASP A 34 -7.62 10.89 -2.62
C ASP A 34 -8.50 9.62 -2.73
N GLY A 35 -9.82 9.78 -2.68
CA GLY A 35 -10.77 8.66 -2.80
C GLY A 35 -10.81 7.97 -4.18
N ASN A 36 -10.02 8.44 -5.16
CA ASN A 36 -9.83 7.77 -6.47
C ASN A 36 -8.51 6.99 -6.53
N SER A 37 -7.81 6.89 -5.42
CA SER A 37 -6.56 6.16 -5.26
C SER A 37 -6.75 5.08 -4.20
N ALA A 38 -5.90 4.05 -4.26
CA ALA A 38 -5.88 3.00 -3.25
C ALA A 38 -4.47 2.77 -2.73
N PHE A 39 -4.34 2.41 -1.45
CA PHE A 39 -3.13 1.79 -0.94
C PHE A 39 -3.13 0.30 -1.30
N LEU A 40 -1.99 -0.20 -1.77
CA LEU A 40 -1.74 -1.63 -1.71
C LEU A 40 -1.36 -1.95 -0.26
N VAL A 41 -2.03 -2.94 0.33
CA VAL A 41 -1.89 -3.27 1.74
C VAL A 41 -1.81 -4.78 1.96
N PHE A 42 -1.21 -5.16 3.07
CA PHE A 42 -1.15 -6.53 3.56
C PHE A 42 -1.33 -6.53 5.07
N ASP A 43 -2.47 -7.07 5.52
CA ASP A 43 -2.75 -7.28 6.95
C ASP A 43 -1.81 -8.38 7.47
N LYS A 44 -0.76 -7.95 8.17
CA LYS A 44 0.31 -8.84 8.66
C LYS A 44 -0.04 -9.51 9.99
N ASN A 45 -0.94 -8.92 10.76
CA ASN A 45 -1.31 -9.41 12.08
C ASN A 45 -2.66 -10.17 12.06
N GLU A 46 -3.31 -10.23 10.90
CA GLU A 46 -4.57 -10.94 10.63
C GLU A 46 -5.74 -10.44 11.50
N ASN A 47 -5.76 -9.15 11.85
CA ASN A 47 -6.82 -8.54 12.66
C ASN A 47 -8.01 -8.03 11.82
N GLY A 48 -7.91 -8.08 10.48
CA GLY A 48 -8.94 -7.68 9.54
C GLY A 48 -9.01 -6.18 9.27
N VAL A 49 -8.06 -5.39 9.76
CA VAL A 49 -7.95 -3.95 9.52
C VAL A 49 -6.52 -3.56 9.19
N ILE A 50 -6.36 -2.42 8.50
CA ILE A 50 -5.05 -1.78 8.32
C ILE A 50 -4.99 -0.65 9.33
N ASP A 51 -4.13 -0.79 10.33
CA ASP A 51 -4.04 0.13 11.47
C ASP A 51 -2.67 0.77 11.66
N ASN A 52 -1.64 0.29 10.94
CA ASN A 52 -0.30 0.85 11.02
C ASN A 52 0.52 0.73 9.72
N GLY A 53 1.62 1.47 9.66
CA GLY A 53 2.49 1.57 8.48
C GLY A 53 3.25 0.30 8.11
N ASN A 54 3.30 -0.74 8.97
CA ASN A 54 3.91 -2.02 8.59
C ASN A 54 3.05 -2.82 7.61
N GLU A 55 1.76 -2.50 7.54
CA GLU A 55 0.75 -3.14 6.71
C GLU A 55 0.54 -2.40 5.38
N LEU A 56 1.11 -1.21 5.27
CA LEU A 56 1.29 -0.50 4.00
C LEU A 56 2.61 -0.95 3.34
N PHE A 57 2.66 -0.94 2.01
CA PHE A 57 3.91 -1.09 1.27
C PHE A 57 4.63 0.26 1.10
N GLY A 58 5.69 0.48 1.88
CA GLY A 58 6.47 1.71 1.94
C GLY A 58 7.88 1.48 2.48
N ASN A 59 8.57 2.57 2.82
CA ASN A 59 9.89 2.54 3.47
C ASN A 59 9.82 2.15 4.96
N ASN A 60 8.63 2.12 5.56
CA ASN A 60 8.40 1.65 6.92
C ASN A 60 8.02 0.16 6.97
N THR A 61 7.94 -0.52 5.83
CA THR A 61 7.64 -1.95 5.79
C THR A 61 8.88 -2.77 6.17
N PHE A 62 8.75 -3.63 7.18
CA PHE A 62 9.77 -4.63 7.47
C PHE A 62 9.91 -5.65 6.33
N ASN A 63 11.16 -5.95 5.99
CA ASN A 63 11.54 -7.04 5.11
C ASN A 63 11.52 -8.39 5.87
N ILE A 64 11.67 -9.50 5.15
CA ILE A 64 11.70 -10.86 5.72
C ILE A 64 12.87 -11.09 6.70
N LEU A 65 13.88 -10.22 6.68
CA LEU A 65 15.04 -10.24 7.57
C LEU A 65 14.87 -9.34 8.81
N GLY A 66 13.77 -8.59 8.91
CA GLY A 66 13.50 -7.66 10.02
C GLY A 66 14.11 -6.25 9.86
N ASP A 67 14.70 -5.93 8.70
CA ASP A 67 15.15 -4.56 8.38
C ASP A 67 14.07 -3.79 7.62
N TYR A 68 14.13 -2.45 7.64
CA TYR A 68 13.23 -1.61 6.85
C TYR A 68 13.55 -1.69 5.35
N ALA A 69 12.51 -1.79 4.52
CA ALA A 69 12.62 -1.75 3.07
C ALA A 69 13.12 -0.39 2.57
N LYS A 70 13.91 -0.36 1.49
CA LYS A 70 14.39 0.91 0.91
C LYS A 70 13.27 1.75 0.30
N HIS A 71 12.21 1.10 -0.17
CA HIS A 71 10.99 1.69 -0.73
C HIS A 71 9.90 0.62 -0.88
N GLY A 72 8.65 1.01 -1.10
CA GLY A 72 7.51 0.05 -1.17
C GLY A 72 7.66 -1.06 -2.22
N PHE A 73 8.30 -0.80 -3.36
CA PHE A 73 8.60 -1.85 -4.35
C PHE A 73 9.64 -2.88 -3.87
N ASP A 74 10.57 -2.47 -2.99
CA ASP A 74 11.58 -3.35 -2.38
C ASP A 74 10.94 -4.21 -1.26
N ALA A 75 9.91 -3.67 -0.62
CA ALA A 75 9.08 -4.44 0.30
C ALA A 75 8.26 -5.51 -0.45
N LEU A 76 7.70 -5.14 -1.60
CA LEU A 76 6.85 -6.03 -2.39
C LEU A 76 7.66 -7.12 -3.13
N SER A 77 8.85 -6.79 -3.64
CA SER A 77 9.69 -7.72 -4.42
C SER A 77 10.20 -8.92 -3.64
N GLN A 78 10.15 -8.89 -2.31
CA GLN A 78 10.54 -10.03 -1.48
C GLN A 78 9.55 -11.19 -1.55
N TYR A 79 8.34 -10.90 -2.02
CA TYR A 79 7.27 -11.88 -2.15
C TYR A 79 7.15 -12.43 -3.58
N ASP A 80 8.02 -12.02 -4.50
CA ASP A 80 8.17 -12.58 -5.85
C ASP A 80 8.87 -13.94 -5.73
N ASN A 81 8.07 -15.00 -5.62
CA ASN A 81 8.54 -16.35 -5.35
C ASN A 81 9.17 -17.00 -6.58
N ASN A 82 8.68 -16.66 -7.77
CA ASN A 82 9.12 -17.23 -9.04
C ASN A 82 10.20 -16.38 -9.75
N GLN A 83 10.52 -15.20 -9.19
CA GLN A 83 11.54 -14.25 -9.63
C GLN A 83 11.32 -13.71 -11.05
N ASP A 84 10.06 -13.56 -11.46
CA ASP A 84 9.69 -13.06 -12.78
C ASP A 84 9.45 -11.53 -12.83
N ASN A 85 9.74 -10.84 -11.72
CA ASN A 85 9.65 -9.38 -11.52
C ASN A 85 8.22 -8.85 -11.55
N ARG A 86 7.24 -9.67 -11.20
CA ARG A 86 5.86 -9.27 -10.94
C ARG A 86 5.39 -9.93 -9.66
N ILE A 87 4.33 -9.39 -9.09
CA ILE A 87 3.52 -10.09 -8.10
C ILE A 87 2.20 -10.45 -8.77
N ASP A 88 1.92 -11.74 -8.91
CA ASP A 88 0.69 -12.26 -9.50
C ASP A 88 0.20 -13.53 -8.78
N ASN A 89 -0.80 -14.21 -9.35
CA ASN A 89 -1.39 -15.41 -8.75
C ASN A 89 -0.44 -16.62 -8.62
N ASN A 90 0.79 -16.54 -9.14
CA ASN A 90 1.85 -17.52 -8.91
C ASN A 90 2.63 -17.26 -7.62
N ASP A 91 2.43 -16.11 -6.97
CA ASP A 91 3.06 -15.73 -5.71
C ASP A 91 2.14 -15.96 -4.52
N VAL A 92 2.71 -16.49 -3.43
CA VAL A 92 1.91 -16.89 -2.25
C VAL A 92 1.22 -15.68 -1.61
N ILE A 93 1.84 -14.49 -1.66
CA ILE A 93 1.27 -13.28 -1.08
C ILE A 93 0.00 -12.82 -1.80
N TRP A 94 -0.20 -13.18 -3.07
CA TRP A 94 -1.23 -12.60 -3.93
C TRP A 94 -2.62 -12.63 -3.30
N SER A 95 -3.03 -13.80 -2.82
CA SER A 95 -4.35 -14.00 -2.20
C SER A 95 -4.57 -13.19 -0.91
N SER A 96 -3.49 -12.73 -0.28
CA SER A 96 -3.51 -11.94 0.97
C SER A 96 -3.42 -10.42 0.72
N LEU A 97 -3.18 -9.99 -0.52
CA LEU A 97 -3.13 -8.57 -0.86
C LEU A 97 -4.53 -7.97 -0.93
N ASN A 98 -4.65 -6.77 -0.39
CA ASN A 98 -5.86 -5.97 -0.50
C ASN A 98 -5.54 -4.58 -1.07
N LEU A 99 -6.56 -3.94 -1.62
CA LEU A 99 -6.57 -2.50 -1.87
C LEU A 99 -7.42 -1.81 -0.81
N TRP A 100 -6.82 -0.86 -0.10
CA TRP A 100 -7.53 0.03 0.82
C TRP A 100 -7.89 1.32 0.11
N ILE A 101 -9.20 1.57 0.00
CA ILE A 101 -9.79 2.79 -0.53
C ILE A 101 -10.49 3.49 0.62
N ASP A 102 -9.79 4.46 1.23
CA ASP A 102 -10.34 5.31 2.28
C ASP A 102 -11.33 6.32 1.66
N LYS A 103 -12.62 5.96 1.65
CA LYS A 103 -13.66 6.71 0.93
C LYS A 103 -14.05 7.97 1.68
N ASN A 104 -13.98 7.94 2.99
CA ASN A 104 -14.34 9.04 3.86
C ASN A 104 -13.12 9.87 4.31
N ILE A 105 -11.91 9.43 3.95
CA ILE A 105 -10.64 10.13 4.14
C ILE A 105 -10.40 10.35 5.64
N ASN A 106 -10.59 9.31 6.45
CA ASN A 106 -10.46 9.39 7.90
C ASN A 106 -9.21 8.70 8.47
N GLY A 107 -8.41 8.06 7.61
CA GLY A 107 -7.19 7.36 8.01
C GLY A 107 -7.43 6.07 8.78
N LYS A 108 -8.64 5.50 8.70
CA LYS A 108 -9.01 4.25 9.35
C LYS A 108 -9.63 3.31 8.33
N THR A 109 -9.42 2.03 8.56
CA THR A 109 -10.10 1.02 7.76
C THR A 109 -11.55 0.91 8.23
N ASP A 110 -12.50 1.36 7.41
CA ASP A 110 -13.93 1.14 7.66
C ASP A 110 -14.48 -0.07 6.87
N ILE A 111 -15.72 -0.44 7.20
CA ILE A 111 -16.45 -1.46 6.44
C ILE A 111 -16.59 -1.01 4.97
N ASP A 112 -16.42 -1.96 4.05
CA ASP A 112 -16.46 -1.72 2.59
C ASP A 112 -15.33 -0.83 2.04
N GLU A 113 -14.20 -0.68 2.76
CA GLU A 113 -13.02 0.04 2.29
C GLU A 113 -11.83 -0.85 1.93
N LEU A 114 -11.86 -2.12 2.36
CA LEU A 114 -10.89 -3.13 1.96
C LEU A 114 -11.45 -4.04 0.89
N PHE A 115 -10.69 -4.17 -0.20
CA PHE A 115 -11.03 -5.01 -1.33
C PHE A 115 -9.91 -6.01 -1.59
N ASN A 116 -10.23 -7.30 -1.61
CA ASN A 116 -9.26 -8.31 -1.99
C ASN A 116 -8.85 -8.14 -3.46
N ILE A 117 -7.55 -8.25 -3.74
CA ILE A 117 -6.99 -7.99 -5.07
C ILE A 117 -7.59 -8.90 -6.15
N GLU A 118 -7.95 -10.14 -5.80
CA GLU A 118 -8.53 -11.12 -6.72
C GLU A 118 -9.93 -10.70 -7.21
N CYS A 119 -10.64 -9.88 -6.42
CA CYS A 119 -11.98 -9.40 -6.74
C CYS A 119 -11.99 -8.16 -7.65
N LEU A 120 -10.83 -7.58 -7.95
CA LEU A 120 -10.70 -6.30 -8.64
C LEU A 120 -10.30 -6.43 -10.12
N GLY A 121 -10.15 -7.66 -10.62
CA GLY A 121 -9.74 -7.90 -12.01
C GLY A 121 -8.31 -7.47 -12.32
N ILE A 122 -7.48 -7.27 -11.29
CA ILE A 122 -6.04 -6.99 -11.42
C ILE A 122 -5.36 -8.33 -11.70
N GLU A 123 -4.54 -8.41 -12.75
CA GLU A 123 -3.87 -9.65 -13.14
C GLU A 123 -2.46 -9.78 -12.56
N SER A 124 -1.75 -8.66 -12.39
CA SER A 124 -0.38 -8.63 -11.84
C SER A 124 0.02 -7.22 -11.42
N ILE A 125 1.04 -7.13 -10.58
CA ILE A 125 1.73 -5.88 -10.21
C ILE A 125 3.17 -5.97 -10.69
N ASP A 126 3.55 -5.10 -11.63
CA ASP A 126 4.93 -5.04 -12.14
C ASP A 126 5.87 -4.38 -11.10
N LEU A 127 6.99 -5.03 -10.79
CA LEU A 127 8.00 -4.54 -9.85
C LEU A 127 9.01 -3.60 -10.52
N ASN A 128 9.00 -3.49 -11.85
CA ASN A 128 9.86 -2.59 -12.61
C ASN A 128 9.43 -1.12 -12.48
N TYR A 129 9.78 -0.50 -11.37
CA TYR A 129 9.53 0.93 -11.18
C TYR A 129 10.58 1.78 -11.93
N LYS A 130 10.12 2.82 -12.63
CA LYS A 130 10.99 3.82 -13.25
C LYS A 130 11.09 5.05 -12.35
N LYS A 131 12.30 5.38 -11.90
CA LYS A 131 12.56 6.70 -11.28
C LYS A 131 12.38 7.79 -12.34
N LYS A 132 11.35 8.62 -12.19
CA LYS A 132 11.17 9.82 -13.01
C LYS A 132 11.94 10.96 -12.34
N TRP A 133 13.11 11.30 -12.87
CA TRP A 133 13.87 12.47 -12.42
C TRP A 133 13.22 13.73 -13.00
N CYS A 134 12.85 14.68 -12.15
CA CYS A 134 12.50 16.03 -12.57
C CYS A 134 13.71 16.92 -12.31
N TYR A 135 14.47 17.25 -13.35
CA TYR A 135 15.43 18.36 -13.26
C TYR A 135 14.64 19.67 -13.33
N ARG A 136 14.98 20.62 -12.44
CA ARG A 136 14.47 21.99 -12.44
C ARG A 136 15.07 22.81 -13.58
#